data_AF-A0A3N1PFU7-F1
#
_entry.id   AF-A0A3N1PFU7-F1
#
_cell.length_a   1.000
_cell.length_b   1.000
_cell.length_c   1.000
_cell.angle_alpha   90.00
_cell.angle_beta   90.00
_cell.angle_gamma   90.00
#
_symmetry.space_group_name_H-M   'P 1'
#
loop_
_entity.id
_entity.type
_entity.pdbx_description
1 polymer ?
#
loop_
_entity_poly.entity_id
_entity_poly.type
_entity_poly.pdbx_seq_one_letter_code
_entity_poly.pdbx_strand_id
1 'polypeptide(L)'
;MLSALLLASQMATAPVPYRAKATRVCEMAVRARLGMVRTDAINVEQRDLVLVVSGKALVSKGPVNFICQFTIDERDELQLTHLDLLALKQDPKSQ
;
A
#
# COMPACT_ATOMS: atom_id res chain seq x y z
N MET A 1 -31.64 36.94 -14.74
CA MET A 1 -31.48 35.58 -14.20
C MET A 1 -30.01 35.38 -13.87
N LEU A 2 -29.64 35.48 -12.59
CA LEU A 2 -28.26 35.26 -12.14
C LEU A 2 -28.07 33.75 -11.90
N SER A 3 -27.30 33.10 -12.78
CA SER A 3 -26.91 31.70 -12.61
C SER A 3 -25.92 31.57 -11.45
N ALA A 4 -26.34 30.87 -10.41
CA ALA A 4 -25.47 30.45 -9.32
C ALA A 4 -24.45 29.44 -9.85
N LEU A 5 -23.16 29.80 -9.83
CA LEU A 5 -22.07 28.84 -10.00
C LEU A 5 -21.98 27.99 -8.73
N LEU A 6 -22.50 26.77 -8.82
CA LEU A 6 -22.25 25.70 -7.85
C LEU A 6 -20.81 25.20 -8.07
N LEU A 7 -19.87 25.67 -7.24
CA LEU A 7 -18.56 25.03 -7.12
C LEU A 7 -18.74 23.67 -6.43
N ALA A 8 -18.72 22.60 -7.22
CA ALA A 8 -18.54 21.26 -6.70
C ALA A 8 -17.13 21.15 -6.09
N SER A 9 -17.04 21.15 -4.77
CA SER A 9 -15.80 20.90 -4.03
C SER A 9 -15.40 19.43 -4.23
N GLN A 10 -14.57 19.17 -5.22
CA GLN A 10 -13.92 17.88 -5.36
C GLN A 10 -12.97 17.72 -4.16
N MET A 11 -13.29 16.80 -3.26
CA MET A 11 -12.35 16.38 -2.21
C MET A 11 -11.20 15.62 -2.86
N ALA A 12 -10.25 16.37 -3.40
CA ALA A 12 -8.95 15.83 -3.75
C ALA A 12 -8.25 15.47 -2.45
N THR A 13 -8.19 14.18 -2.12
CA THR A 13 -7.26 13.66 -1.11
C THR A 13 -5.87 14.18 -1.45
N ALA A 14 -5.28 14.98 -0.56
CA ALA A 14 -3.96 15.57 -0.75
C ALA A 14 -2.95 14.49 -1.18
N PRO A 15 -2.02 14.81 -2.09
CA PRO A 15 -1.04 13.83 -2.55
C PRO A 15 -0.18 13.39 -1.37
N VAL A 16 -0.12 12.08 -1.12
CA VAL A 16 0.82 11.49 -0.15
C VAL A 16 2.22 11.56 -0.76
N PRO A 17 3.15 12.37 -0.23
CA PRO A 17 4.52 12.38 -0.69
C PRO A 17 5.11 10.97 -0.53
N TYR A 18 6.05 10.59 -1.39
CA TYR A 18 6.66 9.24 -1.44
C TYR A 18 5.76 8.07 -1.87
N ARG A 19 4.46 8.27 -2.13
CA ARG A 19 3.53 7.19 -2.52
C ARG A 19 4.07 6.25 -3.59
N ALA A 20 4.57 6.81 -4.69
CA ALA A 20 5.11 6.03 -5.81
C ALA A 20 6.39 5.27 -5.42
N LYS A 21 7.32 5.93 -4.71
CA LYS A 21 8.59 5.33 -4.25
C LYS A 21 8.31 4.20 -3.26
N ALA A 22 7.48 4.44 -2.25
CA ALA A 22 7.11 3.47 -1.23
C ALA A 22 6.39 2.25 -1.82
N THR A 23 5.45 2.48 -2.74
CA THR A 23 4.74 1.39 -3.44
C THR A 23 5.74 0.51 -4.18
N ARG A 24 6.63 1.11 -4.98
CA ARG A 24 7.63 0.37 -5.75
C ARG A 24 8.57 -0.43 -4.85
N VAL A 25 9.10 0.18 -3.79
CA VAL A 25 10.00 -0.51 -2.85
C VAL A 25 9.27 -1.65 -2.13
N CYS A 26 8.02 -1.43 -1.71
CA CYS A 26 7.20 -2.45 -1.08
C CYS A 26 6.94 -3.64 -2.02
N GLU A 27 6.55 -3.38 -3.29
CA GLU A 27 6.34 -4.43 -4.28
C GLU A 27 7.62 -5.25 -4.54
N MET A 28 8.78 -4.59 -4.61
CA MET A 28 10.06 -5.27 -4.74
C MET A 28 10.35 -6.14 -3.52
N ALA A 29 10.10 -5.65 -2.31
CA ALA A 29 10.31 -6.39 -1.07
C ALA A 29 9.38 -7.62 -0.98
N VAL A 30 8.11 -7.46 -1.36
CA VAL A 30 7.13 -8.56 -1.44
C VAL A 30 7.60 -9.61 -2.46
N ARG A 31 8.02 -9.19 -3.66
CA ARG A 31 8.53 -10.10 -4.69
C ARG A 31 9.82 -10.81 -4.28
N ALA A 32 10.70 -10.14 -3.54
CA ALA A 32 11.91 -10.75 -3.00
C ALA A 32 11.59 -11.87 -1.99
N ARG A 33 10.43 -11.81 -1.31
CA ARG A 33 10.00 -12.83 -0.34
C ARG A 33 9.12 -13.92 -0.93
N LEU A 34 8.22 -13.57 -1.85
CA LEU A 34 7.20 -14.48 -2.40
C LEU A 34 7.49 -14.95 -3.83
N GLY A 35 8.55 -14.43 -4.46
CA GLY A 35 8.85 -14.65 -5.87
C GLY A 35 8.09 -13.69 -6.80
N MET A 36 8.04 -14.03 -8.09
CA MET A 36 7.34 -13.22 -9.09
C MET A 36 5.83 -13.31 -8.89
N VAL A 37 5.26 -12.32 -8.20
CA VAL A 37 3.84 -12.26 -7.83
C VAL A 37 3.21 -10.96 -8.32
N ARG A 38 1.92 -11.01 -8.66
CA ARG A 38 1.11 -9.81 -8.91
C ARG A 38 0.65 -9.22 -7.59
N THR A 39 0.70 -7.89 -7.50
CA THR A 39 0.22 -7.10 -6.37
C THR A 39 -1.04 -6.34 -6.78
N ASP A 40 -2.06 -6.35 -5.91
CA ASP A 40 -3.37 -5.72 -6.13
C ASP A 40 -3.85 -5.00 -4.85
N ALA A 41 -4.89 -4.18 -4.99
CA ALA A 41 -5.55 -3.46 -3.88
C ALA A 41 -4.58 -2.66 -3.00
N ILE A 42 -3.63 -1.97 -3.64
CA ILE A 42 -2.62 -1.16 -2.95
C ILE A 42 -3.27 0.06 -2.31
N ASN A 43 -3.11 0.16 -1.00
CA ASN A 43 -3.43 1.34 -0.20
C ASN A 43 -2.14 1.92 0.38
N VAL A 44 -2.06 3.25 0.43
CA VAL A 44 -0.92 3.97 1.00
C VAL A 44 -1.45 5.01 1.96
N GLU A 45 -1.07 4.90 3.23
CA GLU A 45 -1.41 5.84 4.29
C GLU A 45 -0.14 6.45 4.85
N GLN A 46 -0.15 7.75 5.11
CA GLN A 46 0.92 8.42 5.84
C GLN A 46 0.36 8.99 7.15
N ARG A 47 1.07 8.74 8.24
CA ARG A 47 0.81 9.29 9.58
C ARG A 47 2.14 9.83 10.10
N ASP A 48 2.26 11.15 10.10
CA ASP A 48 3.49 11.86 10.44
C ASP A 48 4.70 11.39 9.60
N LEU A 49 5.73 10.86 10.26
CA LEU A 49 6.96 10.33 9.66
C LEU A 49 6.87 8.84 9.30
N VAL A 50 5.70 8.23 9.47
CA VAL A 50 5.47 6.81 9.16
C VAL A 50 4.57 6.70 7.94
N LEU A 51 5.00 5.92 6.96
CA LEU A 51 4.23 5.63 5.76
C LEU A 51 3.98 4.12 5.68
N VAL A 52 2.72 3.73 5.53
CA VAL A 52 2.28 2.34 5.50
C VAL A 52 1.73 2.04 4.12
N VAL A 53 2.32 1.04 3.46
CA VAL A 53 1.82 0.48 2.20
C VAL A 53 1.24 -0.89 2.49
N SER A 54 -0.03 -1.09 2.20
CA SER A 54 -0.71 -2.37 2.38
C SER A 54 -1.35 -2.83 1.08
N GLY A 55 -1.46 -4.14 0.88
CA GLY A 55 -2.11 -4.68 -0.30
C GLY A 55 -2.21 -6.20 -0.28
N LYS A 56 -2.49 -6.79 -1.45
CA LYS A 56 -2.61 -8.24 -1.65
C LYS A 56 -1.60 -8.71 -2.68
N ALA A 57 -0.85 -9.75 -2.36
CA ALA A 57 -0.02 -10.50 -3.29
C ALA A 57 -0.75 -11.77 -3.71
N LEU A 58 -0.91 -11.99 -5.01
CA LEU A 58 -1.58 -13.17 -5.56
C LEU A 58 -0.55 -14.28 -5.77
N VAL A 59 -0.54 -15.29 -4.89
CA VAL A 59 0.28 -16.50 -5.04
C VAL A 59 -0.58 -17.71 -5.40
N SER A 60 0.06 -18.79 -5.88
CA SER A 60 -0.63 -20.01 -6.32
C SER A 60 -1.47 -20.66 -5.22
N LYS A 61 -1.07 -20.52 -3.95
CA LYS A 61 -1.77 -21.04 -2.77
C LYS A 61 -2.84 -20.10 -2.22
N GLY A 62 -3.15 -19.00 -2.92
CA GLY A 62 -4.14 -18.01 -2.50
C GLY A 62 -3.53 -16.62 -2.23
N PRO A 63 -4.37 -15.61 -1.96
CA PRO A 63 -3.89 -14.26 -1.69
C PRO A 63 -3.18 -14.16 -0.33
N VAL A 64 -2.07 -13.43 -0.29
CA VAL A 64 -1.34 -13.06 0.93
C VAL A 64 -1.50 -11.55 1.12
N ASN A 65 -2.02 -11.13 2.26
CA ASN A 65 -2.03 -9.71 2.60
C ASN A 65 -0.60 -9.31 2.99
N PHE A 66 -0.16 -8.14 2.56
CA PHE A 66 1.13 -7.60 2.98
C PHE A 66 0.99 -6.21 3.57
N ILE A 67 1.91 -5.87 4.47
CA ILE A 67 2.04 -4.55 5.06
C ILE A 67 3.53 -4.20 5.06
N CYS A 68 3.90 -3.12 4.40
CA CYS A 68 5.21 -2.50 4.49
C CYS A 68 5.10 -1.23 5.31
N GLN A 69 5.93 -1.08 6.34
CA GLN A 69 6.06 0.18 7.07
C GLN A 69 7.37 0.83 6.71
N PHE A 70 7.29 2.13 6.47
CA PHE A 70 8.42 2.99 6.16
C PHE A 70 8.51 4.11 7.19
N THR A 71 9.74 4.49 7.54
CA THR A 71 10.02 5.73 8.26
C THR A 71 10.69 6.72 7.31
N ILE A 72 10.36 7.99 7.44
CA ILE A 72 11.05 9.09 6.77
C ILE A 72 12.09 9.60 7.76
N ASP A 73 13.37 9.53 7.39
CA ASP A 73 14.46 10.01 8.24
C ASP A 73 14.69 11.53 8.11
N GLU A 74 15.63 12.06 8.89
CA GLU A 74 15.97 13.49 8.93
C GLU A 74 16.51 14.03 7.59
N ARG A 75 16.90 13.15 6.65
CA ARG A 75 17.39 13.50 5.31
C ARG A 75 16.29 13.41 4.26
N ASP A 76 15.05 13.22 4.70
CA ASP A 76 13.90 13.01 3.83
C ASP A 76 14.01 11.72 2.99
N GLU A 77 14.74 10.72 3.50
CA GLU A 77 14.86 9.41 2.87
C GLU A 77 13.87 8.40 3.45
N LEU A 78 13.20 7.69 2.55
CA LEU A 78 12.25 6.65 2.87
C LEU A 78 12.99 5.33 3.18
N GLN A 79 12.91 4.87 4.43
CA GLN A 79 13.53 3.63 4.91
C GLN A 79 12.46 2.55 5.16
N LEU A 80 12.60 1.36 4.57
CA LEU A 80 11.74 0.22 4.88
C LEU A 80 12.13 -0.35 6.23
N THR A 81 11.27 -0.22 7.23
CA THR A 81 11.54 -0.68 8.60
C THR A 81 10.88 -2.00 8.91
N HIS A 82 9.76 -2.30 8.26
CA HIS A 82 8.99 -3.52 8.54
C HIS A 82 8.30 -4.09 7.30
N LEU A 83 8.24 -5.41 7.21
CA LEU A 83 7.49 -6.15 6.19
C LEU A 83 6.78 -7.34 6.83
N ASP A 84 5.45 -7.31 6.83
CA ASP A 84 4.61 -8.45 7.21
C ASP A 84 3.95 -9.09 5.99
N LEU A 85 3.92 -10.43 6.02
CA LEU A 85 3.24 -11.26 5.04
C LEU A 85 2.23 -12.15 5.77
N LEU A 86 0.97 -11.75 5.72
CA LEU A 86 -0.13 -12.37 6.44
C LEU A 86 -0.89 -13.28 5.47
N ALA A 87 -0.50 -14.55 5.45
CA ALA A 87 -1.26 -15.57 4.73
C ALA A 87 -2.64 -15.73 5.38
N LEU A 88 -3.70 -15.60 4.57
CA LEU A 88 -5.01 -16.02 5.01
C LEU A 88 -4.94 -17.53 5.25
N LYS A 89 -5.20 -17.98 6.48
CA LYS A 89 -5.42 -19.41 6.75
C LYS A 89 -6.56 -19.83 5.82
N GLN A 90 -6.25 -20.60 4.79
CA GLN A 90 -7.27 -21.26 4.00
C GLN A 90 -7.94 -22.26 4.92
N ASP A 91 -9.20 -22.04 5.28
CA ASP A 91 -9.99 -23.09 5.92
C ASP A 91 -10.00 -24.30 4.98
N PRO A 92 -9.40 -25.42 5.38
CA PRO A 92 -9.47 -26.60 4.55
C PRO A 92 -10.88 -27.18 4.72
N LYS A 93 -11.67 -27.08 3.64
CA LYS A 93 -12.92 -27.83 3.33
C LYS A 93 -14.25 -27.18 3.75
N SER A 94 -14.95 -26.65 2.75
CA SER A 94 -16.33 -27.09 2.48
C SER A 94 -16.26 -27.98 1.24
N GLN A 95 -15.93 -29.25 1.45
CA GLN A 95 -16.21 -30.32 0.49
C GLN A 95 -17.69 -30.69 0.58
#